data_AF-A0A6N2CL14-F1
#
_entry.id   AF-A0A6N2CL14-F1
#
_cell.length_a   1.000
_cell.length_b   1.000
_cell.length_c   1.000
_cell.angle_alpha   90.00
_cell.angle_beta   90.00
_cell.angle_gamma   90.00
#
_symmetry.space_group_name_H-M   'P 1'
#
loop_
_entity.id
_entity.type
_entity.pdbx_description
1 polymer ?
#
loop_
_entity_poly.entity_id
_entity_poly.type
_entity_poly.pdbx_seq_one_letter_code
_entity_poly.pdbx_strand_id
1 'polypeptide(L)'
;FEAQKKAHRLSAEERAVKRKKVIERHHHAQRLLEPVTVRIPFAHLLDFPVNWTRGRRDIDRLLSLVEAVAFLHQKQRKRDGNAGSGELSRTVEATPEDYAAAFDLAKSCLEHAWAELPRSASQLLAAIRKWAEKEAKKLGVKPSELSFRRRDVRRFTGLPDHIVKRGMRSLEDLEYVSVRRARNGGSFKYQLAGQPPAVDLLDGLTTPEQLKEKYAQTTSETEVKS
;
A
#
# COMPACT_ATOMS: atom_id res chain seq x y z
N PHE A 1 -0.68 12.66 -20.26
CA PHE A 1 -1.58 13.00 -21.39
C PHE A 1 -1.14 12.40 -22.73
N GLU A 2 0.16 12.27 -23.04
CA GLU A 2 0.60 11.64 -24.30
C GLU A 2 0.20 10.16 -24.44
N ALA A 3 0.29 9.37 -23.38
CA ALA A 3 -0.16 7.96 -23.39
C ALA A 3 -1.67 7.82 -23.68
N GLN A 4 -2.49 8.73 -23.15
CA GLN A 4 -3.94 8.79 -23.43
C GLN A 4 -4.23 9.22 -24.89
N LYS A 5 -3.48 10.19 -25.43
CA LYS A 5 -3.60 10.61 -26.84
C LYS A 5 -3.13 9.52 -27.81
N LYS A 6 -2.06 8.79 -27.46
CA LYS A 6 -1.53 7.64 -28.23
C LYS A 6 -2.47 6.43 -28.20
N ALA A 7 -3.14 6.20 -27.06
CA ALA A 7 -4.21 5.21 -26.94
C ALA A 7 -5.43 5.57 -27.81
N HIS A 8 -5.73 6.87 -27.99
CA HIS A 8 -6.86 7.34 -28.78
C HIS A 8 -6.65 7.34 -30.31
N ARG A 9 -5.43 7.09 -30.79
CA ARG A 9 -5.08 7.00 -32.24
C ARG A 9 -5.53 5.69 -32.90
N LEU A 10 -5.73 4.64 -32.11
CA LEU A 10 -6.25 3.35 -32.57
C LEU A 10 -7.78 3.40 -32.56
N SER A 11 -8.44 2.75 -33.52
CA SER A 11 -9.90 2.61 -33.51
C SER A 11 -10.35 1.93 -32.21
N ALA A 12 -11.59 2.16 -31.79
CA ALA A 12 -12.13 1.50 -30.59
C ALA A 12 -12.05 -0.04 -30.69
N GLU A 13 -12.17 -0.56 -31.91
CA GLU A 13 -12.06 -1.98 -32.25
C GLU A 13 -10.63 -2.50 -32.05
N GLU A 14 -9.62 -1.76 -32.52
CA GLU A 14 -8.20 -2.12 -32.34
C GLU A 14 -7.80 -2.17 -30.86
N ARG A 15 -8.33 -1.26 -30.03
CA ARG A 15 -8.13 -1.29 -28.56
C ARG A 15 -8.80 -2.50 -27.94
N ALA A 16 -10.02 -2.83 -28.36
CA ALA A 16 -10.74 -4.00 -27.88
C ALA A 16 -10.00 -5.30 -28.24
N VAL A 17 -9.47 -5.41 -29.47
CA VAL A 17 -8.66 -6.55 -29.91
C VAL A 17 -7.37 -6.66 -29.10
N LYS A 18 -6.63 -5.55 -28.90
CA LYS A 18 -5.41 -5.57 -28.07
C LYS A 18 -5.71 -5.98 -26.64
N ARG A 19 -6.78 -5.47 -26.04
CA ARG A 19 -7.21 -5.84 -24.68
C ARG A 19 -7.51 -7.34 -24.58
N LYS A 20 -8.27 -7.90 -25.53
CA LYS A 20 -8.57 -9.34 -25.58
C LYS A 20 -7.29 -10.18 -25.64
N LYS A 21 -6.35 -9.83 -26.53
CA LYS A 21 -5.06 -10.53 -26.64
C LYS A 21 -4.24 -10.52 -25.34
N VAL A 22 -4.25 -9.41 -24.60
CA VAL A 22 -3.56 -9.32 -23.30
C VAL A 22 -4.22 -10.23 -22.26
N ILE A 23 -5.56 -10.20 -22.18
CA ILE A 23 -6.33 -11.05 -21.26
C ILE A 23 -6.11 -12.53 -21.56
N GLU A 24 -6.20 -12.94 -22.83
CA GLU A 24 -5.96 -14.32 -23.25
C GLU A 24 -4.55 -14.79 -22.88
N ARG A 25 -3.53 -13.95 -23.14
CA ARG A 25 -2.15 -14.24 -22.74
C ARG A 25 -2.03 -14.46 -21.24
N HIS A 26 -2.68 -13.63 -20.43
CA HIS A 26 -2.66 -13.78 -18.97
C HIS A 26 -3.36 -15.08 -18.52
N HIS A 27 -4.51 -15.41 -19.09
CA HIS A 27 -5.18 -16.68 -18.79
C HIS A 27 -4.33 -17.90 -19.18
N HIS A 28 -3.65 -17.84 -20.32
CA HIS A 28 -2.75 -18.91 -20.74
C HIS A 28 -1.57 -19.04 -19.78
N ALA A 29 -0.96 -17.92 -19.37
CA ALA A 29 0.10 -17.92 -18.38
C ALA A 29 -0.36 -18.52 -17.04
N GLN A 30 -1.55 -18.13 -16.56
CA GLN A 30 -2.13 -18.66 -15.31
C GLN A 30 -2.36 -20.18 -15.36
N ARG A 31 -2.80 -20.73 -16.50
CA ARG A 31 -3.01 -22.17 -16.69
C ARG A 31 -1.72 -22.99 -16.67
N LEU A 32 -0.58 -22.36 -16.94
CA LEU A 32 0.74 -23.01 -16.93
C LEU A 32 1.38 -23.08 -15.53
N LEU A 33 0.78 -22.39 -14.55
CA LEU A 33 1.27 -22.38 -13.17
C LEU A 33 0.96 -23.70 -12.49
N GLU A 34 1.94 -24.23 -11.77
CA GLU A 34 1.77 -25.41 -10.94
C GLU A 34 1.56 -25.00 -9.48
N PRO A 35 0.84 -25.80 -8.68
CA PRO A 35 0.71 -25.57 -7.25
C PRO A 35 2.05 -25.91 -6.57
N VAL A 36 2.87 -24.89 -6.39
CA VAL A 36 4.17 -24.94 -5.70
C VAL A 36 4.13 -24.12 -4.41
N THR A 37 4.88 -24.56 -3.42
CA THR A 37 5.09 -23.81 -2.17
C THR A 37 6.26 -22.86 -2.35
N VAL A 38 6.09 -21.60 -1.96
CA VAL A 38 7.18 -20.61 -2.01
C VAL A 38 7.83 -20.51 -0.63
N ARG A 39 9.17 -20.47 -0.59
CA ARG A 39 9.96 -20.16 0.61
C ARG A 39 10.70 -18.85 0.43
N ILE A 40 10.75 -18.03 1.48
CA ILE A 40 11.51 -16.77 1.50
C ILE A 40 12.74 -16.96 2.41
N PRO A 41 13.89 -17.39 1.87
CA PRO A 41 15.06 -17.73 2.70
C PRO A 41 15.61 -16.52 3.45
N PHE A 42 15.48 -15.32 2.87
CA PHE A 42 16.01 -14.07 3.42
C PHE A 42 15.05 -13.32 4.33
N ALA A 43 13.89 -13.89 4.70
CA ALA A 43 12.89 -13.18 5.51
C ALA A 43 13.45 -12.67 6.84
N HIS A 44 14.43 -13.38 7.41
CA HIS A 44 15.12 -13.02 8.66
C HIS A 44 16.10 -11.85 8.54
N LEU A 45 16.47 -11.44 7.32
CA LEU A 45 17.38 -10.31 7.05
C LEU A 45 16.65 -8.97 6.94
N LEU A 46 15.31 -9.00 6.96
CA LEU A 46 14.46 -7.83 6.83
C LEU A 46 14.27 -7.18 8.20
N ASP A 47 14.74 -5.93 8.30
CA ASP A 47 14.49 -5.06 9.45
C ASP A 47 13.22 -4.25 9.24
N PHE A 48 12.51 -4.03 10.35
CA PHE A 48 11.27 -3.26 10.40
C PHE A 48 11.28 -2.29 11.58
N PRO A 49 10.72 -1.07 11.43
CA PRO A 49 10.64 -0.11 12.52
C PRO A 49 9.71 -0.63 13.64
N VAL A 50 10.26 -0.74 14.85
CA VAL A 50 9.66 -1.38 16.03
C VAL A 50 8.40 -0.64 16.55
N ASN A 51 8.19 0.60 16.15
CA ASN A 51 7.23 1.51 16.79
C ASN A 51 5.80 1.40 16.22
N TRP A 52 5.52 0.42 15.36
CA TRP A 52 4.23 0.34 14.65
C TRP A 52 3.45 -0.92 15.02
N THR A 53 2.29 -0.74 15.66
CA THR A 53 1.23 -1.76 15.74
C THR A 53 0.74 -2.21 14.35
N ARG A 54 0.96 -1.39 13.32
CA ARG A 54 0.78 -1.68 11.89
C ARG A 54 1.85 -2.59 11.29
N GLY A 55 3.08 -2.55 11.80
CA GLY A 55 4.25 -3.21 11.22
C GLY A 55 4.02 -4.69 10.94
N ARG A 56 3.43 -5.44 11.88
CA ARG A 56 3.18 -6.89 11.69
C ARG A 56 2.27 -7.23 10.50
N ARG A 57 1.11 -6.57 10.36
CA ARG A 57 0.18 -6.86 9.24
C ARG A 57 0.76 -6.44 7.90
N ASP A 58 1.54 -5.38 7.94
CA ASP A 58 2.15 -4.76 6.78
C ASP A 58 3.32 -5.63 6.28
N ILE A 59 4.10 -6.19 7.21
CA ILE A 59 5.09 -7.24 6.96
C ILE A 59 4.43 -8.44 6.27
N ASP A 60 3.36 -9.00 6.86
CA ASP A 60 2.69 -10.19 6.32
C ASP A 60 2.21 -9.97 4.88
N ARG A 61 1.71 -8.76 4.58
CA ARG A 61 1.26 -8.41 3.23
C ARG A 61 2.42 -8.21 2.26
N LEU A 62 3.52 -7.59 2.69
CA LEU A 62 4.71 -7.46 1.85
C LEU A 62 5.28 -8.84 1.54
N LEU A 63 5.41 -9.72 2.54
CA LEU A 63 5.87 -11.10 2.35
C LEU A 63 4.92 -11.88 1.44
N SER A 64 3.60 -11.75 1.60
CA SER A 64 2.62 -12.35 0.69
C SER A 64 2.79 -11.86 -0.76
N LEU A 65 3.17 -10.60 -0.95
CA LEU A 65 3.45 -10.05 -2.28
C LEU A 65 4.74 -10.63 -2.86
N VAL A 66 5.79 -10.78 -2.06
CA VAL A 66 7.02 -11.48 -2.45
C VAL A 66 6.71 -12.93 -2.85
N GLU A 67 5.90 -13.63 -2.06
CA GLU A 67 5.46 -15.00 -2.37
C GLU A 67 4.73 -15.06 -3.72
N ALA A 68 3.82 -14.13 -3.97
CA ALA A 68 3.08 -14.07 -5.22
C ALA A 68 4.00 -13.80 -6.43
N VAL A 69 4.97 -12.89 -6.30
CA VAL A 69 5.95 -12.60 -7.35
C VAL A 69 6.82 -13.83 -7.65
N ALA A 70 7.38 -14.44 -6.61
CA ALA A 70 8.18 -15.65 -6.73
C ALA A 70 7.38 -16.83 -7.32
N PHE A 71 6.11 -16.98 -6.94
CA PHE A 71 5.20 -17.99 -7.48
C PHE A 71 4.95 -17.81 -8.99
N LEU A 72 4.80 -16.56 -9.46
CA LEU A 72 4.67 -16.27 -10.88
C LEU A 72 5.95 -16.57 -11.66
N HIS A 73 7.11 -16.44 -11.01
CA HIS A 73 8.42 -16.77 -11.58
C HIS A 73 8.79 -18.26 -11.48
N GLN A 74 7.91 -19.15 -10.98
CA GLN A 74 8.21 -20.57 -10.72
C GLN A 74 8.81 -21.37 -11.90
N LYS A 75 8.60 -20.96 -13.15
CA LYS A 75 9.15 -21.61 -14.35
C LYS A 75 10.54 -21.10 -14.74
N GLN A 76 11.00 -19.99 -14.16
CA GLN A 76 12.32 -19.40 -14.38
C GLN A 76 13.34 -19.87 -13.32
N ARG A 77 12.92 -20.69 -12.36
CA ARG A 77 13.70 -21.11 -11.19
C ARG A 77 14.29 -22.49 -11.40
N LYS A 78 15.52 -22.70 -10.93
CA LYS A 78 16.11 -24.03 -10.82
C LYS A 78 15.30 -24.79 -9.75
N ARG A 79 14.73 -25.93 -10.14
CA ARG A 79 14.11 -26.86 -9.20
C ARG A 79 15.18 -27.85 -8.79
N ASP A 80 15.32 -28.12 -7.50
CA ASP A 80 16.21 -29.17 -7.05
C ASP A 80 15.72 -30.51 -7.59
N GLY A 81 16.38 -30.97 -8.66
CA GLY A 81 16.02 -32.18 -9.40
C GLY A 81 16.22 -33.48 -8.64
N ASN A 82 16.62 -33.42 -7.36
CA ASN A 82 16.98 -34.59 -6.55
C ASN A 82 15.92 -35.02 -5.53
N ALA A 83 14.77 -34.33 -5.44
CA ALA A 83 13.65 -34.82 -4.63
C ALA A 83 12.76 -35.74 -5.47
N GLY A 84 13.02 -37.04 -5.44
CA GLY A 84 12.14 -38.06 -6.02
C GLY A 84 10.69 -37.84 -5.58
N SER A 85 9.77 -37.80 -6.56
CA SER A 85 8.30 -37.84 -6.45
C SER A 85 7.69 -37.55 -5.06
N GLY A 86 8.01 -36.41 -4.46
CA GLY A 86 7.57 -36.01 -3.11
C GLY A 86 7.42 -34.49 -2.99
N GLU A 87 6.77 -34.02 -1.92
CA GLU A 87 6.41 -32.60 -1.68
C GLU A 87 7.58 -31.61 -1.83
N LEU A 88 8.81 -32.06 -1.57
CA LEU A 88 10.04 -31.26 -1.73
C LEU A 88 10.33 -30.86 -3.19
N SER A 89 9.85 -31.61 -4.18
CA SER A 89 9.99 -31.29 -5.62
C SER A 89 9.14 -30.10 -6.09
N ARG A 90 8.23 -29.61 -5.23
CA ARG A 90 7.29 -28.52 -5.51
C ARG A 90 7.58 -27.26 -4.71
N THR A 91 8.82 -27.08 -4.26
CA THR A 91 9.22 -25.87 -3.54
C THR A 91 10.01 -24.94 -4.46
N VAL A 92 9.72 -23.65 -4.38
CA VAL A 92 10.45 -22.58 -5.07
C VAL A 92 10.95 -21.58 -4.05
N GLU A 93 12.22 -21.19 -4.15
CA GLU A 93 12.79 -20.15 -3.30
C GLU A 93 12.65 -18.77 -3.96
N ALA A 94 12.19 -17.80 -3.18
CA ALA A 94 12.17 -16.40 -3.56
C ALA A 94 13.61 -15.85 -3.58
N THR A 95 13.89 -14.94 -4.51
CA THR A 95 15.19 -14.27 -4.61
C THR A 95 15.11 -12.79 -4.21
N PRO A 96 16.24 -12.12 -3.90
CA PRO A 96 16.23 -10.68 -3.61
C PRO A 96 15.62 -9.83 -4.73
N GLU A 97 15.62 -10.31 -5.98
CA GLU A 97 14.93 -9.66 -7.10
C GLU A 97 13.40 -9.70 -6.96
N ASP A 98 12.83 -10.77 -6.41
CA ASP A 98 11.39 -10.85 -6.13
C ASP A 98 11.01 -9.84 -5.03
N TYR A 99 11.88 -9.68 -4.03
CA TYR A 99 11.73 -8.64 -3.02
C TYR A 99 11.78 -7.23 -3.63
N ALA A 100 12.73 -6.97 -4.52
CA ALA A 100 12.82 -5.67 -5.22
C ALA A 100 11.53 -5.37 -6.01
N ALA A 101 11.04 -6.33 -6.79
CA ALA A 101 9.81 -6.18 -7.55
C ALA A 101 8.58 -5.98 -6.64
N ALA A 102 8.49 -6.74 -5.54
CA ALA A 102 7.43 -6.58 -4.56
C ALA A 102 7.51 -5.21 -3.85
N PHE A 103 8.71 -4.72 -3.53
CA PHE A 103 8.94 -3.42 -2.91
C PHE A 103 8.52 -2.26 -3.82
N ASP A 104 8.83 -2.34 -5.12
CA ASP A 104 8.42 -1.33 -6.10
C ASP A 104 6.90 -1.35 -6.37
N LEU A 105 6.31 -2.54 -6.45
CA LEU A 105 4.85 -2.72 -6.49
C LEU A 105 4.21 -2.19 -5.21
N ALA A 106 4.86 -2.41 -4.06
CA ALA A 106 4.40 -1.91 -2.78
C ALA A 106 4.37 -0.38 -2.79
N LYS A 107 5.48 0.26 -3.14
CA LYS A 107 5.58 1.71 -3.25
C LYS A 107 4.54 2.32 -4.19
N SER A 108 4.29 1.70 -5.33
CA SER A 108 3.39 2.24 -6.36
C SER A 108 1.89 1.98 -6.10
N CYS A 109 1.54 0.89 -5.41
CA CYS A 109 0.15 0.47 -5.22
C CYS A 109 -0.37 0.62 -3.78
N LEU A 110 0.51 0.62 -2.77
CA LEU A 110 0.09 0.55 -1.37
C LEU A 110 -0.35 1.89 -0.76
N GLU A 111 -0.01 3.03 -1.38
CA GLU A 111 -0.53 4.34 -0.93
C GLU A 111 -2.08 4.35 -0.84
N HIS A 112 -2.75 3.60 -1.72
CA HIS A 112 -4.21 3.53 -1.81
C HIS A 112 -4.79 2.25 -1.19
N ALA A 113 -4.11 1.12 -1.34
CA ALA A 113 -4.59 -0.17 -0.84
C ALA A 113 -4.52 -0.28 0.70
N TRP A 114 -3.63 0.50 1.34
CA TRP A 114 -3.38 0.46 2.78
C TRP A 114 -3.79 1.75 3.49
N ALA A 115 -4.53 2.62 2.80
CA ALA A 115 -5.25 3.70 3.45
C ALA A 115 -6.22 3.08 4.48
N GLU A 116 -5.90 3.17 5.77
CA GLU A 116 -6.81 2.85 6.89
C GLU A 116 -8.12 3.63 6.77
N LEU A 117 -8.11 4.72 6.00
CA LEU A 117 -9.22 5.60 5.77
C LEU A 117 -10.11 5.07 4.63
N PRO A 118 -11.36 4.64 4.92
CA PRO A 118 -12.30 4.22 3.89
C PRO A 118 -12.46 5.31 2.82
N ARG A 119 -12.73 4.92 1.56
CA ARG A 119 -12.87 5.87 0.44
C ARG A 119 -13.80 7.05 0.76
N SER A 120 -14.88 6.81 1.49
CA SER A 120 -15.81 7.85 1.95
C SER A 120 -15.20 8.83 2.96
N ALA A 121 -14.36 8.35 3.87
CA ALA A 121 -13.68 9.18 4.85
C ALA A 121 -12.50 9.95 4.21
N SER A 122 -11.83 9.36 3.22
CA SER A 122 -10.81 10.04 2.41
C SER A 122 -11.39 11.21 1.60
N GLN A 123 -12.54 10.99 0.94
CA GLN A 123 -13.27 12.07 0.25
C GLN A 123 -13.72 13.17 1.21
N LEU A 124 -14.18 12.80 2.42
CA LEU A 124 -14.57 13.75 3.45
C LEU A 124 -13.37 14.59 3.92
N LEU A 125 -12.22 13.96 4.18
CA LEU A 125 -10.99 14.65 4.55
C LEU A 125 -10.54 15.64 3.47
N ALA A 126 -10.57 15.22 2.20
CA ALA A 126 -10.23 16.11 1.08
C ALA A 126 -11.16 17.33 1.01
N ALA A 127 -12.46 17.13 1.23
CA ALA A 127 -13.43 18.22 1.29
C ALA A 127 -13.16 19.17 2.47
N ILE A 128 -12.85 18.63 3.65
CA ILE A 128 -12.49 19.41 4.85
C ILE A 128 -11.22 20.22 4.59
N ARG A 129 -10.17 19.63 4.02
CA ARG A 129 -8.91 20.33 3.71
C ARG A 129 -9.13 21.47 2.72
N LYS A 130 -9.85 21.21 1.62
CA LYS A 130 -10.18 22.24 0.63
C LYS A 130 -11.00 23.40 1.22
N TRP A 131 -11.91 23.09 2.13
CA TRP A 131 -12.66 24.12 2.85
C TRP A 131 -11.74 24.90 3.82
N ALA A 132 -10.92 24.19 4.60
CA ALA A 132 -10.00 24.79 5.56
C ALA A 132 -8.98 25.71 4.88
N GLU A 133 -8.40 25.33 3.74
CA GLU A 133 -7.50 26.20 2.96
C GLU A 133 -8.17 27.50 2.54
N LYS A 134 -9.42 27.43 2.05
CA LYS A 134 -10.17 28.62 1.64
C LYS A 134 -10.49 29.52 2.83
N GLU A 135 -10.90 28.94 3.95
CA GLU A 135 -11.29 29.71 5.13
C GLU A 135 -10.08 30.29 5.86
N ALA A 136 -8.98 29.54 5.90
CA ALA A 136 -7.70 29.95 6.48
C ALA A 136 -7.13 31.16 5.72
N LYS A 137 -7.21 31.13 4.39
CA LYS A 137 -6.79 32.25 3.53
C LYS A 137 -7.60 33.52 3.77
N LYS A 138 -8.91 33.40 4.05
CA LYS A 138 -9.74 34.58 4.39
C LYS A 138 -9.41 35.16 5.76
N LEU A 139 -9.07 34.30 6.72
CA LEU A 139 -8.82 34.67 8.11
C LEU A 139 -7.34 34.98 8.41
N GLY A 140 -6.45 34.75 7.44
CA GLY A 140 -5.00 34.98 7.60
C GLY A 140 -4.32 34.00 8.57
N VAL A 141 -4.91 32.83 8.81
CA VAL A 141 -4.41 31.81 9.75
C VAL A 141 -3.94 30.56 9.00
N LYS A 142 -3.28 29.62 9.68
CA LYS A 142 -2.95 28.31 9.06
C LYS A 142 -4.18 27.39 9.06
N PRO A 143 -4.34 26.48 8.06
CA PRO A 143 -5.45 25.52 8.05
C PRO A 143 -5.53 24.61 9.29
N SER A 144 -4.40 24.32 9.92
CA SER A 144 -4.32 23.54 11.18
C SER A 144 -4.82 24.30 12.41
N GLU A 145 -4.87 25.64 12.36
CA GLU A 145 -5.34 26.48 13.46
C GLU A 145 -6.87 26.66 13.45
N LEU A 146 -7.49 26.39 12.30
CA LEU A 146 -8.95 26.48 12.15
C LEU A 146 -9.67 25.43 12.98
N SER A 147 -10.54 25.92 13.87
CA SER A 147 -11.51 25.08 14.58
C SER A 147 -12.85 25.07 13.85
N PHE A 148 -13.43 23.89 13.66
CA PHE A 148 -14.73 23.71 13.03
C PHE A 148 -15.59 22.70 13.79
N ARG A 149 -16.90 22.70 13.57
CA ARG A 149 -17.83 21.75 14.17
C ARG A 149 -18.36 20.80 13.11
N ARG A 150 -18.90 19.65 13.53
CA ARG A 150 -19.54 18.67 12.64
C ARG A 150 -20.69 19.29 11.80
N ARG A 151 -21.39 20.29 12.35
CA ARG A 151 -22.43 21.04 11.63
C ARG A 151 -21.89 21.84 10.44
N ASP A 152 -20.66 22.35 10.55
CA ASP A 152 -20.01 23.13 9.50
C ASP A 152 -19.62 22.20 8.36
N VAL A 153 -19.07 21.02 8.69
CA VAL A 153 -18.78 19.95 7.73
C VAL A 153 -20.02 19.58 6.92
N ARG A 154 -21.17 19.38 7.57
CA ARG A 154 -22.43 19.14 6.87
C ARG A 154 -22.84 20.29 5.95
N ARG A 155 -22.65 21.53 6.39
CA ARG A 155 -23.05 22.72 5.63
C ARG A 155 -22.25 22.87 4.33
N PHE A 156 -20.93 22.67 4.37
CA PHE A 156 -20.11 22.84 3.16
C PHE A 156 -20.00 21.59 2.29
N THR A 157 -20.24 20.39 2.85
CA THR A 157 -20.24 19.14 2.06
C THR A 157 -21.61 18.76 1.52
N GLY A 158 -22.70 19.21 2.16
CA GLY A 158 -24.07 18.78 1.84
C GLY A 158 -24.39 17.32 2.20
N LEU A 159 -23.47 16.62 2.88
CA LEU A 159 -23.63 15.19 3.17
C LEU A 159 -24.63 14.96 4.33
N PRO A 160 -25.38 13.83 4.31
CA PRO A 160 -26.25 13.43 5.42
C PRO A 160 -25.48 13.25 6.74
N ASP A 161 -26.16 13.46 7.88
CA ASP A 161 -25.52 13.44 9.21
C ASP A 161 -24.81 12.11 9.51
N HIS A 162 -25.41 10.98 9.11
CA HIS A 162 -24.85 9.65 9.37
C HIS A 162 -23.52 9.42 8.61
N ILE A 163 -23.38 9.94 7.39
CA ILE A 163 -22.15 9.85 6.59
C ILE A 163 -21.06 10.71 7.23
N VAL A 164 -21.38 11.96 7.58
CA VAL A 164 -20.43 12.86 8.25
C VAL A 164 -20.03 12.31 9.61
N LYS A 165 -20.96 11.76 10.40
CA LYS A 165 -20.66 11.17 11.72
C LYS A 165 -19.69 9.99 11.59
N ARG A 166 -19.94 9.07 10.65
CA ARG A 166 -19.07 7.91 10.41
C ARG A 166 -17.69 8.37 9.93
N GLY A 167 -17.65 9.25 8.93
CA GLY A 167 -16.38 9.75 8.39
C GLY A 167 -15.56 10.53 9.42
N MET A 168 -16.19 11.43 10.20
CA MET A 168 -15.50 12.18 11.26
C MET A 168 -14.96 11.27 12.36
N ARG A 169 -15.68 10.19 12.71
CA ARG A 169 -15.17 9.19 13.66
C ARG A 169 -13.92 8.51 13.11
N SER A 170 -13.95 8.03 11.87
CA SER A 170 -12.76 7.44 11.24
C SER A 170 -11.58 8.41 11.15
N LEU A 171 -11.84 9.70 10.94
CA LEU A 171 -10.80 10.74 10.92
C LEU A 171 -10.23 11.06 12.30
N GLU A 172 -11.04 10.96 13.35
CA GLU A 172 -10.63 11.10 14.75
C GLU A 172 -9.82 9.88 15.20
N ASP A 173 -10.31 8.67 14.92
CA ASP A 173 -9.66 7.40 15.27
C ASP A 173 -8.27 7.26 14.62
N LEU A 174 -8.09 7.85 13.44
CA LEU A 174 -6.85 7.84 12.65
C LEU A 174 -6.06 9.16 12.76
N GLU A 175 -6.40 9.99 13.74
CA GLU A 175 -5.68 11.22 14.11
C GLU A 175 -5.53 12.27 12.98
N TYR A 176 -6.29 12.16 11.89
CA TYR A 176 -6.35 13.19 10.85
C TYR A 176 -7.02 14.47 11.35
N VAL A 177 -7.85 14.35 12.38
CA VAL A 177 -8.56 15.47 13.02
C VAL A 177 -8.49 15.29 14.54
N SER A 178 -8.07 16.34 15.24
CA SER A 178 -8.09 16.37 16.70
C SER A 178 -9.41 16.93 17.22
N VAL A 179 -9.89 16.40 18.35
CA VAL A 179 -11.15 16.83 19.00
C VAL A 179 -10.86 17.47 20.34
N ARG A 180 -11.30 18.73 20.50
CA ARG A 180 -11.39 19.38 21.81
C ARG A 180 -12.82 19.32 22.32
N ARG A 181 -13.02 18.61 23.41
CA ARG A 181 -14.30 18.57 24.14
C ARG A 181 -14.35 19.74 25.12
N ALA A 182 -15.45 20.48 25.13
CA ALA A 182 -15.65 21.51 26.15
C ALA A 182 -15.98 20.86 27.49
N ARG A 183 -15.43 21.41 28.59
CA ARG A 183 -15.50 20.84 29.95
C ARG A 183 -16.92 20.69 30.52
N ASN A 184 -17.90 21.42 29.97
CA ASN A 184 -19.27 21.50 30.49
C ASN A 184 -20.34 21.01 29.49
N GLY A 185 -20.12 19.88 28.79
CA GLY A 185 -21.11 19.30 27.86
C GLY A 185 -21.29 20.07 26.55
N GLY A 186 -20.40 21.02 26.25
CA GLY A 186 -20.44 21.85 25.04
C GLY A 186 -19.94 21.14 23.78
N SER A 187 -20.43 21.62 22.63
CA SER A 187 -20.20 21.07 21.28
C SER A 187 -18.75 20.69 20.95
N PHE A 188 -18.57 19.53 20.33
CA PHE A 188 -17.28 19.07 19.77
C PHE A 188 -16.70 20.10 18.79
N LYS A 189 -15.47 20.57 19.08
CA LYS A 189 -14.65 21.35 18.15
C LYS A 189 -13.55 20.45 17.58
N TYR A 190 -13.44 20.45 16.27
CA TYR A 190 -12.48 19.69 15.49
C TYR A 190 -11.41 20.63 14.94
N GLN A 191 -10.16 20.18 14.86
CA GLN A 191 -9.07 20.85 14.15
C GLN A 191 -8.36 19.84 13.26
N LEU A 192 -7.98 20.25 12.05
CA LEU A 192 -7.14 19.42 11.20
C LEU A 192 -5.81 19.19 11.92
N ALA A 193 -5.38 17.93 12.04
CA ALA A 193 -4.00 17.67 12.38
C ALA A 193 -3.11 18.35 11.31
N GLY A 194 -1.98 18.92 11.74
CA GLY A 194 -0.93 19.28 10.78
C GLY A 194 -0.68 18.08 9.86
N GLN A 195 -0.34 18.33 8.59
CA GLN A 195 -0.10 17.27 7.61
C GLN A 195 0.55 16.09 8.34
N PRO A 196 -0.12 14.93 8.46
CA PRO A 196 0.59 13.78 9.00
C PRO A 196 1.84 13.68 8.13
N PRO A 197 3.05 13.53 8.73
CA PRO A 197 4.22 13.25 7.92
C PRO A 197 3.76 12.17 6.95
N ALA A 198 3.99 12.37 5.65
CA ALA A 198 3.71 11.32 4.69
C ALA A 198 4.38 10.10 5.29
N VAL A 199 3.56 9.20 5.82
CA VAL A 199 4.08 8.09 6.59
C VAL A 199 4.59 7.22 5.48
N ASP A 200 5.85 7.45 5.10
CA ASP A 200 6.46 6.72 4.03
C ASP A 200 6.44 5.28 4.56
N LEU A 201 5.58 4.48 3.94
CA LEU A 201 5.22 3.15 4.41
C LEU A 201 6.47 2.24 4.48
N LEU A 202 7.54 2.71 3.86
CA LEU A 202 8.83 2.07 3.68
C LEU A 202 9.93 2.76 4.51
N ASP A 203 9.63 3.81 5.28
CA ASP A 203 10.62 4.47 6.14
C ASP A 203 11.09 3.52 7.24
N GLY A 204 12.38 3.22 7.23
CA GLY A 204 12.99 2.21 8.10
C GLY A 204 12.80 0.75 7.66
N LEU A 205 12.18 0.48 6.52
CA LEU A 205 12.15 -0.86 5.90
C LEU A 205 13.47 -1.13 5.18
N THR A 206 13.98 -2.36 5.24
CA THR A 206 15.18 -2.76 4.50
C THR A 206 14.98 -2.52 2.99
N THR A 207 15.83 -1.69 2.39
CA THR A 207 15.74 -1.42 0.95
C THR A 207 16.21 -2.64 0.13
N PRO A 208 15.78 -2.77 -1.13
CA PRO A 208 16.24 -3.85 -1.99
C PRO A 208 17.77 -3.93 -2.15
N GLU A 209 18.45 -2.77 -2.11
CA GLU A 209 19.91 -2.67 -2.15
C GLU A 209 20.54 -3.24 -0.87
N GLN A 210 20.04 -2.81 0.29
CA GLN A 210 20.50 -3.32 1.59
C GLN A 210 20.28 -4.83 1.74
N LEU A 211 19.14 -5.34 1.26
CA LEU A 211 18.84 -6.77 1.30
C LEU A 211 19.85 -7.56 0.45
N LYS A 212 20.17 -7.09 -0.75
CA LYS A 212 21.15 -7.76 -1.63
C LYS A 212 22.52 -7.85 -0.97
N GLU A 213 22.97 -6.79 -0.32
CA GLU A 213 24.25 -6.78 0.42
C GLU A 213 24.25 -7.80 1.57
N LYS A 214 23.22 -7.78 2.43
CA LYS A 214 23.09 -8.74 3.54
C LYS A 214 23.00 -10.19 3.07
N TYR A 215 22.26 -10.43 1.97
CA TYR A 215 22.07 -11.77 1.42
C TYR A 215 23.35 -12.34 0.80
N ALA A 216 24.13 -11.50 0.10
CA ALA A 216 25.43 -11.89 -0.45
C ALA A 216 26.42 -12.29 0.66
N GLN A 217 26.48 -11.53 1.75
CA GLN A 217 27.34 -11.82 2.91
C GLN A 217 26.97 -13.16 3.58
N THR A 218 25.67 -13.41 3.78
CA THR A 218 25.17 -14.65 4.40
C THR A 218 25.44 -15.89 3.53
N THR A 219 25.34 -15.75 2.20
CA THR A 219 25.61 -16.85 1.27
C THR A 219 27.11 -17.21 1.24
N SER A 220 27.99 -16.20 1.27
CA SER A 220 29.44 -16.44 1.32
C SER A 220 29.91 -17.11 2.62
N GLU A 221 29.28 -16.84 3.76
CA GLU A 221 29.62 -17.50 5.04
C GLU A 221 29.14 -18.96 5.10
N THR A 222 28.09 -19.31 4.35
CA THR A 222 27.53 -20.67 4.31
C THR A 222 28.36 -21.58 3.40
N GLU A 223 28.94 -21.06 2.32
CA GLU A 223 29.85 -21.79 1.42
C GLU A 223 31.25 -22.04 2.01
N VAL A 224 31.71 -21.20 2.95
CA VAL A 224 33.03 -21.38 3.62
C VAL A 224 32.97 -22.40 4.77
N LYS A 225 31.76 -22.77 5.23
CA LYS A 225 31.53 -23.71 6.33
C LYS A 225 31.04 -25.11 5.90
N SER A 226 30.85 -25.33 4.59
CA SER A 226 30.56 -26.67 4.01
C SER A 226 31.80 -27.24 3.35
#